data_AF-A0A511SUX9-F1
#
_entry.id   AF-A0A511SUX9-F1
#
_cell.length_a   1.000
_cell.length_b   1.000
_cell.length_c   1.000
_cell.angle_alpha   90.00
_cell.angle_beta   90.00
_cell.angle_gamma   90.00
#
_symmetry.space_group_name_H-M   'P 1'
#
loop_
_entity.id
_entity.type
_entity.pdbx_description
1 polymer ?
#
loop_
_entity_poly.entity_id
_entity_poly.type
_entity_poly.pdbx_seq_one_letter_code
_entity_poly.pdbx_strand_id
1 'polypeptide(L)'
;MAGAGRTPVVHVKLAILLLELAPSDVQLHPVDITGCPDEYLILVATRLVRCIDDAATEEVRYWMPEDERPDKLGQYRSVFGMKLDPSRVGDAKVFRTWGWPVALIVSEDIKVALERARATGAEFEEV
;
A
#
# COMPACT_ATOMS: atom_id res chain seq x y z
N MET A 1 -10.84 -0.97 11.33
CA MET A 1 -10.82 0.41 10.79
C MET A 1 -11.72 0.39 9.57
N ALA A 2 -12.89 1.03 9.63
CA ALA A 2 -13.78 1.17 8.48
C ALA A 2 -13.72 2.66 8.07
N GLY A 3 -12.94 2.96 7.04
CA GLY A 3 -12.73 4.31 6.54
C GLY A 3 -11.63 4.32 5.48
N ALA A 4 -11.82 5.10 4.41
CA ALA A 4 -10.91 5.20 3.27
C ALA A 4 -9.62 5.99 3.58
N GLY A 5 -9.33 6.31 4.85
CA GLY A 5 -8.23 7.20 5.25
C GLY A 5 -6.81 6.74 4.88
N ARG A 6 -6.66 5.55 4.30
CA ARG A 6 -5.38 5.03 3.77
C ARG A 6 -5.46 4.63 2.30
N THR A 7 -6.61 4.82 1.66
CA THR A 7 -6.80 4.56 0.24
C THR A 7 -6.37 5.80 -0.53
N PRO A 8 -5.34 5.72 -1.39
CA PRO A 8 -4.89 6.87 -2.14
C PRO A 8 -5.97 7.37 -3.08
N VAL A 9 -6.08 8.70 -3.20
CA VAL A 9 -6.82 9.37 -4.24
C VAL A 9 -5.79 10.05 -5.13
N VAL A 10 -5.78 9.70 -6.41
CA VAL A 10 -4.74 10.11 -7.35
C VAL A 10 -5.35 10.91 -8.50
N HIS A 11 -4.61 11.90 -8.97
CA HIS A 11 -4.96 12.64 -10.18
C HIS A 11 -5.00 11.69 -11.39
N VAL A 12 -5.92 11.90 -12.33
CA VAL A 12 -6.18 11.01 -13.48
C VAL A 12 -4.91 10.60 -14.26
N LYS A 13 -3.97 11.53 -14.45
CA LYS A 13 -2.66 11.25 -15.10
C LYS A 13 -1.86 10.15 -14.40
N LEU A 14 -1.80 10.16 -13.07
CA LEU A 14 -1.09 9.12 -12.31
C LEU A 14 -1.89 7.82 -12.27
N ALA A 15 -3.22 7.90 -12.27
CA ALA A 15 -4.10 6.74 -12.34
C ALA A 15 -3.86 5.94 -13.63
N ILE A 16 -3.83 6.62 -14.78
CA ILE A 16 -3.57 6.01 -16.09
C ILE A 16 -2.18 5.36 -16.11
N LEU A 17 -1.15 6.06 -15.61
CA LEU A 17 0.21 5.52 -15.52
C LEU A 17 0.27 4.21 -14.72
N LEU A 18 -0.40 4.16 -13.56
CA LEU A 18 -0.45 2.95 -12.74
C LEU A 18 -1.21 1.82 -13.43
N LEU A 19 -2.30 2.13 -14.13
CA LEU A 19 -3.06 1.14 -14.90
C LEU A 19 -2.24 0.56 -16.06
N GLU A 20 -1.43 1.37 -16.73
CA GLU A 20 -0.55 0.91 -17.82
C GLU A 20 0.57 -0.01 -17.31
N LEU A 21 1.18 0.34 -16.17
CA LEU A 21 2.34 -0.37 -15.64
C LEU A 21 2.00 -1.61 -14.79
N ALA A 22 0.82 -1.62 -14.16
CA ALA A 22 0.37 -2.67 -13.26
C ALA A 22 -1.16 -2.97 -13.40
N PRO A 23 -1.65 -3.29 -14.61
CA PRO A 23 -3.10 -3.40 -14.89
C PRO A 23 -3.80 -4.49 -14.08
N SER A 24 -3.09 -5.55 -13.67
CA SER A 24 -3.64 -6.64 -12.86
C SER A 24 -3.63 -6.37 -11.36
N ASP A 25 -2.94 -5.32 -10.93
CA ASP A 25 -2.71 -5.03 -9.51
C ASP A 25 -3.61 -3.90 -9.01
N VAL A 26 -4.13 -3.06 -9.91
CA VAL A 26 -4.89 -1.86 -9.54
C VAL A 26 -6.32 -1.87 -10.09
N GLN A 27 -7.23 -1.28 -9.32
CA GLN A 27 -8.55 -0.85 -9.76
C GLN A 27 -8.68 0.65 -9.52
N LEU A 28 -9.39 1.32 -10.42
CA LEU A 28 -9.57 2.77 -10.40
C LEU A 28 -11.06 3.10 -10.37
N HIS A 29 -11.45 3.94 -9.42
CA HIS A 29 -12.83 4.41 -9.30
C HIS A 29 -12.86 5.94 -9.32
N PRO A 30 -13.55 6.57 -10.28
CA PRO A 30 -13.71 8.02 -10.30
C PRO A 30 -14.33 8.54 -9.01
N VAL A 31 -13.85 9.70 -8.55
CA VAL A 31 -14.40 10.40 -7.38
C VAL A 31 -14.38 11.90 -7.60
N ASP A 32 -15.46 12.56 -7.20
CA ASP A 32 -15.56 14.01 -7.21
C ASP A 32 -15.01 14.59 -5.91
N ILE A 33 -14.12 15.57 -6.01
CA ILE A 33 -13.56 16.28 -4.85
C ILE A 33 -14.02 17.74 -4.90
N THR A 34 -14.81 18.14 -3.90
CA THR A 34 -15.30 19.52 -3.78
C THR A 34 -14.15 20.53 -3.77
N GLY A 35 -14.17 21.48 -4.70
CA GLY A 35 -13.16 22.52 -4.82
C GLY A 35 -11.94 22.15 -5.66
N CYS A 36 -11.88 20.93 -6.20
CA CYS A 36 -10.86 20.51 -7.16
C CYS A 36 -11.49 20.42 -8.56
N PRO A 37 -10.99 21.20 -9.54
CA PRO A 37 -11.55 21.19 -10.90
C PRO A 37 -11.07 20.02 -11.77
N ASP A 38 -9.99 19.35 -11.38
CA ASP A 38 -9.42 18.22 -12.11
C ASP A 38 -10.09 16.88 -11.74
N GLU A 39 -9.87 15.85 -12.55
CA GLU A 39 -10.36 14.49 -12.32
C GLU A 39 -9.45 13.68 -11.39
N TYR A 40 -10.07 13.04 -10.39
CA TYR A 40 -9.39 12.20 -9.41
C TYR A 40 -10.02 10.81 -9.36
N LEU A 41 -9.20 9.82 -9.03
CA LEU A 41 -9.60 8.44 -8.91
C LEU A 41 -9.10 7.86 -7.59
N ILE A 42 -9.96 7.09 -6.94
CA ILE A 42 -9.57 6.20 -5.86
C ILE A 42 -8.72 5.08 -6.47
N LEU A 43 -7.49 4.91 -5.95
CA LEU A 43 -6.59 3.83 -6.30
C LEU A 43 -6.79 2.66 -5.33
N VAL A 44 -7.27 1.54 -5.85
CA VAL A 44 -7.44 0.30 -5.09
C VAL A 44 -6.34 -0.67 -5.51
N ALA A 45 -5.44 -1.00 -4.59
CA ALA A 45 -4.55 -2.16 -4.77
C ALA A 45 -5.34 -3.44 -4.51
N THR A 46 -5.39 -4.32 -5.49
CA THR A 46 -6.23 -5.53 -5.48
C THR A 46 -5.54 -6.73 -4.86
N ARG A 47 -4.21 -6.68 -4.70
CA ARG A 47 -3.41 -7.78 -4.18
C ARG A 47 -3.04 -7.56 -2.72
N LEU A 48 -3.30 -8.59 -1.91
CA LEU A 48 -2.89 -8.68 -0.51
C LEU A 48 -1.85 -9.79 -0.39
N VAL A 49 -0.60 -9.42 -0.17
CA VAL A 49 0.55 -10.34 -0.26
C VAL A 49 1.13 -10.58 1.11
N ARG A 50 1.25 -11.86 1.51
CA ARG A 50 1.91 -12.23 2.76
C ARG A 50 3.41 -12.35 2.49
N CYS A 51 4.16 -11.27 2.66
CA CYS A 51 5.60 -11.22 2.35
C CYS A 51 6.45 -10.44 3.35
N ILE A 52 5.91 -10.01 4.50
CA ILE A 52 6.74 -9.45 5.57
C ILE A 52 7.68 -10.54 6.08
N ASP A 53 8.97 -10.22 6.17
CA ASP A 53 9.99 -11.00 6.86
C ASP A 53 10.11 -10.49 8.29
N ASP A 54 9.43 -11.18 9.21
CA ASP A 54 9.44 -10.81 10.63
C ASP A 54 10.83 -10.89 11.26
N ALA A 55 11.72 -11.74 10.74
CA ALA A 55 13.04 -11.94 11.31
C ALA A 55 14.03 -10.85 10.85
N ALA A 56 13.83 -10.32 9.64
CA ALA A 56 14.63 -9.21 9.10
C ALA A 56 14.07 -7.83 9.45
N THR A 57 12.78 -7.73 9.79
CA THR A 57 12.13 -6.48 10.20
C THR A 57 12.67 -5.98 11.54
N GLU A 58 12.92 -4.68 11.65
CA GLU A 58 13.55 -4.07 12.85
C GLU A 58 12.72 -4.28 14.12
N GLU A 59 11.41 -4.03 14.06
CA GLU A 59 10.52 -4.32 15.17
C GLU A 59 9.16 -4.83 14.69
N VAL A 60 8.76 -5.99 15.21
CA VAL A 60 7.43 -6.55 15.03
C VAL A 60 6.79 -6.76 16.39
N ARG A 61 5.61 -6.17 16.59
CA ARG A 61 4.78 -6.40 17.78
C ARG A 61 3.47 -7.07 17.38
N TYR A 62 3.05 -8.00 18.22
CA TYR A 62 1.78 -8.70 18.10
C TYR A 62 0.82 -8.27 19.21
N TRP A 63 -0.48 -8.43 18.96
CA TRP A 63 -1.47 -8.39 20.04
C TRP A 63 -1.34 -9.68 20.86
N MET A 64 -1.07 -9.51 22.15
CA MET A 64 -0.90 -10.62 23.09
C MET A 64 -2.15 -10.78 23.97
N PRO A 65 -2.34 -11.91 24.68
CA PRO A 65 -3.49 -12.10 25.56
C PRO A 65 -3.68 -11.00 26.61
N GLU A 66 -2.56 -10.45 27.10
CA GLU A 66 -2.53 -9.41 28.14
C GLU A 66 -3.03 -8.04 27.63
N ASP A 67 -3.13 -7.85 26.31
CA ASP A 67 -3.64 -6.61 25.72
C ASP A 67 -5.20 -6.51 25.74
N GLU A 68 -5.89 -7.56 26.21
CA GLU A 68 -7.36 -7.62 26.33
C GLU A 68 -8.10 -7.36 25.00
N ARG A 69 -7.48 -7.76 23.87
CA ARG A 69 -8.02 -7.64 22.51
C ARG A 69 -8.14 -8.99 21.81
N PRO A 70 -9.11 -9.83 22.22
CA PRO A 70 -9.27 -11.17 21.65
C PRO A 70 -9.59 -11.14 20.14
N ASP A 71 -10.23 -10.08 19.64
CA ASP A 71 -10.52 -9.85 18.22
C ASP A 71 -9.26 -9.67 17.35
N LYS A 72 -8.11 -9.38 17.98
CA LYS A 72 -6.85 -9.09 17.32
C LYS A 72 -5.71 -10.03 17.69
N LEU A 73 -5.94 -10.97 18.60
CA LEU A 73 -4.91 -11.86 19.13
C LEU A 73 -4.09 -12.51 18.00
N GLY A 74 -2.76 -12.39 18.07
CA GLY A 74 -1.84 -12.91 17.05
C GLY A 74 -1.75 -12.11 15.75
N GLN A 75 -2.52 -11.02 15.59
CA GLN A 75 -2.37 -10.08 14.47
C GLN A 75 -1.25 -9.08 14.76
N TYR A 76 -0.67 -8.50 13.71
CA TYR A 76 0.28 -7.39 13.86
C TYR A 76 -0.36 -6.22 14.61
N ARG A 77 0.35 -5.75 15.62
CA ARG A 77 0.05 -4.54 16.39
C ARG A 77 0.89 -3.36 15.91
N SER A 78 2.16 -3.60 15.60
CA SER A 78 3.12 -2.63 15.07
C SER A 78 4.14 -3.33 14.19
N VAL A 79 4.53 -2.68 13.09
CA VAL A 79 5.64 -3.08 12.22
C VAL A 79 6.46 -1.83 11.95
N PHE A 80 7.72 -1.80 12.39
CA PHE A 80 8.65 -0.70 12.20
C PHE A 80 9.92 -1.20 11.51
N GLY A 81 10.50 -0.40 10.62
CA GLY A 81 11.62 -0.82 9.77
C GLY A 81 11.29 -2.08 8.97
N MET A 82 10.14 -2.08 8.30
CA MET A 82 9.59 -3.26 7.59
C MET A 82 10.59 -3.81 6.59
N LYS A 83 10.79 -5.13 6.62
CA LYS A 83 11.52 -5.87 5.59
C LYS A 83 10.64 -6.87 4.88
N LEU A 84 10.72 -6.91 3.56
CA LEU A 84 9.99 -7.86 2.74
C LEU A 84 10.89 -9.05 2.34
N ASP A 85 10.33 -10.25 2.31
CA ASP A 85 10.92 -11.43 1.67
C ASP A 85 10.57 -11.40 0.17
N PRO A 86 11.53 -11.09 -0.73
CA PRO A 86 11.25 -10.94 -2.16
C PRO A 86 10.75 -12.23 -2.81
N SER A 87 11.11 -13.40 -2.26
CA SER A 87 10.67 -14.70 -2.79
C SER A 87 9.16 -14.91 -2.65
N ARG A 88 8.52 -14.16 -1.76
CA ARG A 88 7.07 -14.21 -1.47
C ARG A 88 6.27 -13.10 -2.14
N VAL A 89 6.93 -12.09 -2.71
CA VAL A 89 6.28 -10.98 -3.42
C VAL A 89 5.72 -11.45 -4.77
N GLY A 90 6.46 -12.33 -5.46
CA GLY A 90 6.09 -12.83 -6.77
C GLY A 90 6.19 -11.74 -7.84
N ASP A 91 5.15 -11.62 -8.66
CA ASP A 91 5.07 -10.67 -9.78
C ASP A 91 4.32 -9.37 -9.46
N ALA A 92 3.89 -9.18 -8.20
CA ALA A 92 3.13 -8.01 -7.79
C ALA A 92 3.99 -6.74 -7.84
N LYS A 93 3.47 -5.72 -8.52
CA LYS A 93 4.07 -4.39 -8.64
C LYS A 93 3.39 -3.35 -7.75
N VAL A 94 2.10 -3.51 -7.47
CA VAL A 94 1.34 -2.63 -6.57
C VAL A 94 0.49 -3.48 -5.64
N PHE A 95 0.76 -3.46 -4.34
CA PHE A 95 0.05 -4.34 -3.40
C PHE A 95 0.04 -3.80 -1.98
N ARG A 96 -0.76 -4.45 -1.12
CA ARG A 96 -0.68 -4.28 0.34
C ARG A 96 -0.18 -5.54 0.99
N THR A 97 0.53 -5.42 2.11
CA THR A 97 0.96 -6.58 2.86
C THR A 97 -0.20 -7.18 3.65
N TRP A 98 -0.24 -8.51 3.72
CA TRP A 98 -1.18 -9.24 4.56
C TRP A 98 -0.90 -8.94 6.03
N GLY A 99 -1.94 -8.71 6.81
CA GLY A 99 -1.83 -8.43 8.25
C GLY A 99 -1.39 -7.02 8.62
N TRP A 100 -0.72 -6.28 7.72
CA TRP A 100 -0.33 -4.88 7.93
C TRP A 100 -0.63 -3.99 6.72
N PRO A 101 -1.90 -3.85 6.30
CA PRO A 101 -2.28 -3.18 5.05
C PRO A 101 -2.19 -1.65 5.13
N VAL A 102 -1.38 -1.09 6.04
CA VAL A 102 -1.22 0.36 6.22
C VAL A 102 -0.48 0.96 5.04
N ALA A 103 0.64 0.35 4.66
CA ALA A 103 1.47 0.78 3.55
C ALA A 103 0.91 0.28 2.21
N LEU A 104 1.09 1.09 1.17
CA LEU A 104 0.97 0.67 -0.22
C LEU A 104 2.39 0.38 -0.71
N ILE A 105 2.65 -0.86 -1.08
CA ILE A 105 3.95 -1.28 -1.61
C ILE A 105 3.92 -1.13 -3.12
N VAL A 106 4.98 -0.54 -3.66
CA VAL A 106 5.17 -0.42 -5.11
C VAL A 106 6.56 -0.94 -5.48
N SER A 107 6.69 -1.55 -6.65
CA SER A 107 8.00 -1.90 -7.21
C SER A 107 8.79 -0.65 -7.62
N GLU A 108 10.11 -0.79 -7.74
CA GLU A 108 11.00 0.33 -8.07
C GLU A 108 10.67 0.96 -9.43
N ASP A 109 10.23 0.18 -10.42
CA ASP A 109 9.81 0.71 -11.73
C ASP A 109 8.57 1.62 -11.63
N ILE A 110 7.61 1.28 -10.76
CA ILE A 110 6.45 2.12 -10.45
C ILE A 110 6.88 3.40 -9.73
N LYS A 111 7.74 3.29 -8.71
CA LYS A 111 8.29 4.46 -8.00
C LYS A 111 8.98 5.42 -8.96
N VAL A 112 9.91 4.92 -9.78
CA VAL A 112 10.65 5.74 -10.76
C VAL A 112 9.71 6.38 -11.77
N ALA A 113 8.65 5.69 -12.20
CA ALA A 113 7.65 6.27 -13.10
C ALA A 113 6.86 7.42 -12.43
N LEU A 114 6.47 7.27 -11.17
CA LEU A 114 5.78 8.31 -10.40
C LEU A 114 6.68 9.54 -10.18
N GLU A 115 7.95 9.33 -9.85
CA GLU A 115 8.94 10.41 -9.69
C GLU A 115 9.17 11.17 -11.01
N ARG A 116 9.32 10.45 -12.13
CA ARG A 116 9.46 11.06 -13.46
C ARG A 116 8.22 11.85 -13.88
N ALA A 117 7.04 11.37 -13.50
CA ALA A 117 5.78 12.07 -13.68
C ALA A 117 5.60 13.26 -12.71
N ARG A 118 6.56 13.49 -11.80
CA ARG A 118 6.54 14.54 -10.76
C ARG A 118 5.30 14.44 -9.89
N ALA A 119 4.93 13.22 -9.49
CA ALA A 119 3.87 12.99 -8.52
C ALA A 119 4.12 13.79 -7.23
N THR A 120 3.09 14.47 -6.74
CA THR A 120 3.13 15.22 -5.49
C THR A 120 2.31 14.52 -4.42
N GLY A 121 2.60 14.82 -3.14
CA GLY A 121 1.89 14.21 -2.02
C GLY A 121 2.22 12.73 -1.76
N ALA A 122 3.31 12.23 -2.36
CA ALA A 122 3.85 10.90 -2.13
C ALA A 122 5.26 11.00 -1.52
N GLU A 123 5.54 10.13 -0.57
CA GLU A 123 6.85 9.89 0.03
C GLU A 123 7.14 8.40 -0.09
N PHE A 124 8.38 8.04 -0.40
CA PHE A 124 8.80 6.66 -0.60
C PHE A 124 9.87 6.30 0.42
N GLU A 125 9.69 5.13 1.05
CA GLU A 125 10.65 4.51 1.95
C GLU A 125 10.96 3.11 1.42
N GLU A 126 12.23 2.71 1.47
CA GLU A 126 12.66 1.38 1.05
C GLU A 126 12.32 0.34 2.14
N VAL A 127 11.73 -0.77 1.72
CA VAL A 127 11.29 -1.89 2.57
C VAL A 127 11.78 -3.23 2.03
#